data_AF-A0A024GTG8-F1
#
_entry.id   AF-A0A024GTG8-F1
#
_cell.length_a   1.000
_cell.length_b   1.000
_cell.length_c   1.000
_cell.angle_alpha   90.00
_cell.angle_beta   90.00
_cell.angle_gamma   90.00
#
_symmetry.space_group_name_H-M   'P 1'
#
loop_
_entity.id
_entity.type
_entity.pdbx_description
1 polymer ?
#
loop_
_entity_poly.entity_id
_entity_poly.type
_entity_poly.pdbx_seq_one_letter_code
_entity_poly.pdbx_strand_id
1 'polypeptide(L)'
;MGDIVRAQQAAKTQMYQLLDGVTRTKSGKIWIPDEVSELQVRLCVVAHFDIGGHRGVDVTTQNVSDLHDWKTLKQDVQMFVRQCLRCSATEVTVLRALGEGLHGTKPNDLLHWYNVYIGNSNTSQRYILVLKDDAFKYVWLNAVADGDALSTREVLLDWFASFGICYR
;
A
#
# COMPACT_ATOMS: atom_id res chain seq x y z
N MET A 1 -31.71 19.79 6.75
CA MET A 1 -31.65 21.08 7.51
C MET A 1 -32.35 20.99 8.86
N GLY A 2 -33.57 20.43 8.95
CA GLY A 2 -34.36 20.42 10.19
C GLY A 2 -33.69 19.78 11.41
N ASP A 3 -32.93 18.70 11.24
CA ASP A 3 -32.31 18.00 12.38
C ASP A 3 -31.12 18.76 12.98
N ILE A 4 -30.37 19.49 12.14
CA ILE A 4 -29.27 20.36 12.59
C ILE A 4 -29.81 21.48 13.47
N VAL A 5 -30.84 22.18 12.99
CA VAL A 5 -31.43 23.33 13.70
C VAL A 5 -32.02 22.88 15.04
N ARG A 6 -32.69 21.72 15.07
CA ARG A 6 -33.23 21.12 16.30
C ARG A 6 -32.13 20.83 17.32
N ALA A 7 -31.04 20.17 16.88
CA ALA A 7 -29.91 19.86 17.77
C ALA A 7 -29.19 21.13 18.25
N GLN A 8 -29.00 22.11 17.37
CA GLN A 8 -28.39 23.39 17.71
C GLN A 8 -29.21 24.18 18.75
N GLN A 9 -30.54 24.17 18.63
CA GLN A 9 -31.44 24.81 19.60
C GLN A 9 -31.41 24.14 20.98
N ALA A 10 -31.27 22.81 21.03
CA ALA A 10 -31.19 22.05 22.26
C ALA A 10 -29.92 22.34 23.08
N ALA A 11 -28.80 22.61 22.40
CA ALA A 11 -27.47 22.73 23.00
C ALA A 11 -27.10 24.15 23.52
N LYS A 12 -28.04 25.13 23.49
CA LYS A 12 -27.99 26.45 24.15
C LYS A 12 -26.58 27.04 24.39
N THR A 13 -25.84 27.38 23.32
CA THR A 13 -24.47 27.91 23.48
C THR A 13 -24.37 29.40 23.10
N GLN A 14 -23.90 30.23 24.04
CA GLN A 14 -23.82 31.71 23.94
C GLN A 14 -22.76 32.26 22.96
N MET A 15 -21.91 31.41 22.36
CA MET A 15 -20.79 31.84 21.50
C MET A 15 -21.08 31.84 19.99
N TYR A 16 -22.34 31.63 19.60
CA TYR A 16 -22.72 31.41 18.21
C TYR A 16 -23.85 32.35 17.77
N GLN A 17 -23.88 32.69 16.48
CA GLN A 17 -24.90 33.55 15.88
C GLN A 17 -25.88 32.73 15.04
N LEU A 18 -27.18 33.01 15.16
CA LEU A 18 -28.20 32.41 14.30
C LEU A 18 -28.28 33.21 12.99
N LEU A 19 -27.90 32.59 11.88
CA LEU A 19 -27.90 33.17 10.53
C LEU A 19 -28.46 32.14 9.54
N ASP A 20 -29.39 32.55 8.69
CA ASP A 20 -30.06 31.67 7.70
C ASP A 20 -30.70 30.41 8.32
N GLY A 21 -31.17 30.53 9.56
CA GLY A 21 -31.79 29.43 10.30
C GLY A 21 -30.81 28.41 10.88
N VAL A 22 -29.50 28.60 10.75
CA VAL A 22 -28.46 27.74 11.35
C VAL A 22 -27.55 28.53 12.29
N THR A 23 -27.07 27.85 13.31
CA THR A 23 -26.10 28.42 14.26
C THR A 23 -24.69 28.39 13.67
N ARG A 24 -24.01 29.53 13.68
CA ARG A 24 -22.66 29.72 13.13
C ARG A 24 -21.66 30.18 14.18
N THR A 25 -20.41 29.75 14.03
CA THR A 25 -19.26 30.18 14.85
C THR A 25 -18.92 31.64 14.61
N LYS A 26 -18.07 32.22 15.47
CA LYS A 26 -17.55 33.59 15.28
C LYS A 26 -16.80 33.76 13.95
N SER A 27 -16.25 32.68 13.39
CA SER A 27 -15.59 32.67 12.09
C SER A 27 -16.54 32.44 10.91
N GLY A 28 -17.86 32.36 11.15
CA GLY A 28 -18.88 32.19 10.11
C GLY A 28 -19.16 30.74 9.70
N LYS A 29 -18.45 29.77 10.27
CA LYS A 29 -18.63 28.34 9.98
C LYS A 29 -19.92 27.80 10.59
N ILE A 30 -20.57 26.83 9.95
CA ILE A 30 -21.75 26.17 10.48
C ILE A 30 -21.31 25.29 11.65
N TRP A 31 -21.85 25.55 12.83
CA TRP A 31 -21.55 24.75 14.00
C TRP A 31 -22.34 23.45 13.97
N ILE A 32 -21.67 22.30 14.06
CA ILE A 32 -22.30 20.99 14.14
C ILE A 32 -22.26 20.51 15.59
N PRO A 33 -23.40 20.28 16.26
CA PRO A 33 -23.43 19.75 17.62
C PRO A 33 -22.86 18.32 17.70
N ASP A 34 -22.21 18.00 18.82
CA ASP A 34 -21.58 16.69 19.05
C ASP A 34 -22.62 15.54 19.10
N GLU A 35 -23.88 15.86 19.37
CA GLU A 35 -24.99 14.90 19.43
C GLU A 35 -25.44 14.40 18.04
N VAL A 36 -25.03 15.09 16.96
CA VAL A 36 -25.43 14.75 15.58
C VAL A 36 -24.29 14.01 14.86
N SER A 37 -23.77 12.96 15.48
CA SER A 37 -22.62 12.19 14.99
C SER A 37 -22.82 11.60 13.59
N GLU A 38 -24.06 11.21 13.25
CA GLU A 38 -24.40 10.72 11.90
C GLU A 38 -24.09 11.78 10.82
N LEU A 39 -24.40 13.05 11.11
CA LEU A 39 -24.11 14.13 10.18
C LEU A 39 -22.60 14.39 10.06
N GLN A 40 -21.87 14.35 11.18
CA GLN A 40 -20.41 14.50 11.18
C GLN A 40 -19.76 13.43 10.29
N VAL A 41 -20.19 12.16 10.42
CA VAL A 41 -19.73 11.06 9.55
C VAL A 41 -20.07 11.31 8.08
N ARG A 42 -21.29 11.76 7.78
CA ARG A 42 -21.70 12.06 6.40
C ARG A 42 -20.87 13.19 5.78
N LEU A 43 -20.52 14.20 6.56
CA LEU A 43 -19.61 15.27 6.13
C LEU A 43 -18.21 14.73 5.84
N CYS A 44 -17.69 13.83 6.69
CA CYS A 44 -16.43 13.12 6.43
C CYS A 44 -16.49 12.29 5.14
N VAL A 45 -17.59 11.57 4.89
CA VAL A 45 -17.80 10.81 3.64
C VAL A 45 -17.70 11.75 2.44
N VAL A 46 -18.50 12.81 2.38
CA VAL A 46 -18.50 13.72 1.22
C VAL A 46 -17.12 14.35 1.00
N ALA A 47 -16.44 14.78 2.05
CA ALA A 47 -15.12 15.41 1.94
C ALA A 47 -14.01 14.43 1.55
N HIS A 48 -14.12 13.17 1.97
CA HIS A 48 -13.13 12.12 1.74
C HIS A 48 -13.26 11.48 0.35
N PHE A 49 -14.51 11.30 -0.14
CA PHE A 49 -14.85 10.62 -1.40
C PHE A 49 -15.28 11.59 -2.52
N ASP A 50 -14.83 12.84 -2.48
CA ASP A 50 -15.16 13.87 -3.47
C ASP A 50 -14.70 13.48 -4.90
N ILE A 51 -15.01 14.29 -5.91
CA ILE A 51 -14.64 14.08 -7.34
C ILE A 51 -13.15 13.71 -7.51
N GLY A 52 -12.27 14.20 -6.63
CA GLY A 52 -10.84 13.85 -6.60
C GLY A 52 -10.49 12.46 -6.06
N GLY A 53 -11.48 11.65 -5.67
CA GLY A 53 -11.29 10.34 -5.05
C GLY A 53 -10.91 10.42 -3.58
N HIS A 54 -10.24 9.36 -3.10
CA HIS A 54 -9.87 9.15 -1.70
C HIS A 54 -8.79 10.13 -1.21
N ARG A 55 -9.22 11.23 -0.60
CA ARG A 55 -8.30 12.26 -0.07
C ARG A 55 -7.71 11.84 1.29
N GLY A 56 -6.44 12.18 1.51
CA GLY A 56 -5.78 11.99 2.80
C GLY A 56 -6.38 12.85 3.92
N VAL A 57 -5.90 12.63 5.16
CA VAL A 57 -6.42 13.28 6.38
C VAL A 57 -6.42 14.80 6.26
N ASP A 58 -5.31 15.40 5.81
CA ASP A 58 -5.14 16.85 5.80
C ASP A 58 -6.13 17.55 4.86
N VAL A 59 -6.24 17.05 3.63
CA VAL A 59 -7.16 17.63 2.63
C VAL A 59 -8.61 17.40 3.03
N THR A 60 -8.94 16.23 3.57
CA THR A 60 -10.29 15.95 4.08
C THR A 60 -10.64 16.90 5.22
N THR A 61 -9.70 17.14 6.14
CA THR A 61 -9.89 18.06 7.27
C THR A 61 -10.14 19.48 6.77
N GLN A 62 -9.35 19.94 5.79
CA GLN A 62 -9.52 21.27 5.19
C GLN A 62 -10.93 21.41 4.59
N ASN A 63 -11.32 20.51 3.70
CA ASN A 63 -12.61 20.53 3.01
C ASN A 63 -13.81 20.58 3.98
N VAL A 64 -13.76 19.80 5.06
CA VAL A 64 -14.81 19.82 6.08
C VAL A 64 -14.79 21.15 6.84
N SER A 65 -13.61 21.58 7.28
CA SER A 65 -13.44 22.73 8.15
C SER A 65 -13.68 24.07 7.45
N ASP A 66 -13.67 24.13 6.11
CA ASP A 66 -13.95 25.34 5.35
C ASP A 66 -15.38 25.87 5.62
N LEU A 67 -16.33 24.95 5.84
CA LEU A 67 -17.74 25.28 6.01
C LEU A 67 -18.29 24.91 7.38
N HIS A 68 -17.69 23.94 8.06
CA HIS A 68 -18.22 23.35 9.29
C HIS A 68 -17.24 23.45 10.43
N ASP A 69 -17.76 23.43 11.66
CA ASP A 69 -16.95 23.39 12.87
C ASP A 69 -17.66 22.56 13.94
N TRP A 70 -16.91 21.69 14.60
CA TRP A 70 -17.34 20.98 15.81
C TRP A 70 -16.12 20.62 16.65
N LYS A 71 -16.36 20.22 17.90
CA LYS A 71 -15.31 20.17 18.93
C LYS A 71 -14.14 19.25 18.58
N THR A 72 -14.42 18.12 17.94
CA THR A 72 -13.46 17.03 17.65
C THR A 72 -13.18 16.82 16.16
N LEU A 73 -13.49 17.82 15.32
CA LEU A 73 -13.45 17.69 13.84
C LEU A 73 -12.19 17.04 13.31
N LYS A 74 -11.02 17.51 13.73
CA LYS A 74 -9.74 16.97 13.24
C LYS A 74 -9.53 15.52 13.67
N GLN A 75 -9.87 15.19 14.92
CA GLN A 75 -9.76 13.83 15.44
C GLN A 75 -10.72 12.87 14.72
N ASP A 76 -11.94 13.32 14.47
CA ASP A 76 -12.98 12.50 13.82
C ASP A 76 -12.65 12.25 12.35
N VAL A 77 -12.17 13.28 11.62
CA VAL A 77 -11.68 13.10 10.25
C VAL A 77 -10.49 12.14 10.22
N GLN A 78 -9.52 12.30 11.12
CA GLN A 78 -8.37 11.40 11.19
C GLN A 78 -8.79 9.95 11.46
N MET A 79 -9.74 9.73 12.37
CA MET A 79 -10.28 8.41 12.66
C MET A 79 -10.99 7.82 11.44
N PHE A 80 -11.85 8.61 10.80
CA PHE A 80 -12.61 8.21 9.62
C PHE A 80 -11.71 7.79 8.46
N VAL A 81 -10.74 8.63 8.09
CA VAL A 81 -9.84 8.37 6.95
C VAL A 81 -8.97 7.13 7.22
N ARG A 82 -8.48 6.94 8.46
CA ARG A 82 -7.69 5.75 8.83
C ARG A 82 -8.48 4.45 8.76
N GLN A 83 -9.81 4.51 8.88
CA GLN A 83 -10.70 3.35 8.77
C GLN A 83 -11.20 3.13 7.33
N CYS A 84 -10.83 3.98 6.38
CA CYS A 84 -11.17 3.79 4.98
C CYS A 84 -10.41 2.61 4.38
N LEU A 85 -11.12 1.51 4.10
CA LEU A 85 -10.54 0.28 3.53
C LEU A 85 -9.75 0.50 2.24
N ARG A 86 -10.16 1.46 1.41
CA ARG A 86 -9.49 1.77 0.13
C ARG A 86 -8.17 2.50 0.34
N CYS A 87 -8.13 3.45 1.28
CA CYS A 87 -6.88 4.11 1.68
C CYS A 87 -5.94 3.12 2.39
N SER A 88 -6.45 2.34 3.34
CA SER A 88 -5.61 1.36 4.06
C SER A 88 -4.98 0.33 3.13
N ALA A 89 -5.67 -0.08 2.07
CA ALA A 89 -5.15 -1.01 1.07
C ALA A 89 -4.07 -0.42 0.16
N THR A 90 -3.92 0.91 0.11
CA THR A 90 -3.03 1.62 -0.82
C THR A 90 -1.92 2.41 -0.12
N GLU A 91 -2.12 2.84 1.13
CA GLU A 91 -1.16 3.67 1.88
C GLU A 91 -0.01 2.87 2.51
N VAL A 92 -0.24 1.60 2.87
CA VAL A 92 0.72 0.88 3.71
C VAL A 92 1.53 -0.11 2.88
N THR A 93 2.72 0.31 2.45
CA THR A 93 3.79 -0.67 2.20
C THR A 93 4.35 -1.06 3.57
N VAL A 94 3.75 -2.07 4.20
CA VAL A 94 4.42 -2.72 5.35
C VAL A 94 5.65 -3.41 4.78
N LEU A 95 6.84 -2.88 5.07
CA LEU A 95 8.07 -3.59 4.79
C LEU A 95 8.06 -4.84 5.67
N ARG A 96 7.75 -5.99 5.07
CA ARG A 96 7.95 -7.27 5.74
C ARG A 96 9.44 -7.39 6.04
N ALA A 97 9.78 -7.81 7.25
CA ALA A 97 11.15 -8.23 7.53
C ALA A 97 11.56 -9.26 6.48
N LEU A 98 12.78 -9.12 5.96
CA LEU A 98 13.32 -10.10 5.03
C LEU A 98 13.36 -11.46 5.74
N GLY A 99 12.87 -12.50 5.07
CA GLY A 99 13.05 -13.87 5.55
C GLY A 99 14.52 -14.27 5.52
N GLU A 100 14.87 -15.33 6.26
CA GLU A 100 16.20 -15.92 6.19
C GLU A 100 16.41 -16.62 4.84
N GLY A 101 17.59 -16.43 4.24
CA GLY A 101 17.99 -17.14 3.03
C GLY A 101 18.51 -18.54 3.36
N LEU A 102 18.25 -19.51 2.48
CA LEU A 102 18.94 -20.79 2.54
C LEU A 102 20.42 -20.57 2.21
N HIS A 103 21.31 -21.16 3.01
CA HIS A 103 22.75 -21.08 2.81
C HIS A 103 23.42 -22.45 2.87
N GLY A 104 24.23 -22.76 1.86
CA GLY A 104 25.04 -23.97 1.81
C GLY A 104 26.24 -23.86 2.74
N THR A 105 26.61 -24.92 3.44
CA THR A 105 27.78 -24.92 4.36
C THR A 105 29.02 -25.60 3.77
N LYS A 106 28.86 -26.30 2.64
CA LYS A 106 29.90 -27.06 1.95
C LYS A 106 29.65 -26.99 0.42
N PRO A 107 30.65 -27.30 -0.43
CA PRO A 107 30.46 -27.22 -1.87
C PRO A 107 29.34 -28.18 -2.33
N ASN A 108 28.56 -27.75 -3.31
CA ASN A 108 27.46 -28.48 -3.93
C ASN A 108 26.34 -28.88 -2.95
N ASP A 109 26.15 -28.09 -1.89
CA ASP A 109 25.14 -28.30 -0.85
C ASP A 109 23.87 -27.48 -1.08
N LEU A 110 23.96 -26.38 -1.82
CA LEU A 110 22.83 -25.57 -2.26
C LEU A 110 23.16 -24.94 -3.61
N LEU A 111 22.38 -25.29 -4.63
CA LEU A 111 22.52 -24.79 -5.98
C LEU A 111 21.43 -23.77 -6.27
N HIS A 112 21.83 -22.55 -6.65
CA HIS A 112 20.92 -21.55 -7.18
C HIS A 112 21.04 -21.49 -8.69
N TRP A 113 19.92 -21.41 -9.40
CA TRP A 113 19.95 -21.16 -10.84
C TRP A 113 18.82 -20.24 -11.30
N TYR A 114 19.07 -19.48 -12.36
CA TYR A 114 18.09 -18.63 -13.01
C TYR A 114 18.50 -18.32 -14.45
N ASN A 115 17.51 -18.05 -15.30
CA ASN A 115 17.72 -17.63 -16.67
C ASN A 115 17.78 -16.10 -16.77
N VAL A 116 18.80 -15.58 -17.46
CA VAL A 116 18.96 -14.16 -17.76
C VAL A 116 18.77 -13.95 -19.25
N TYR A 117 17.75 -13.19 -19.65
CA TYR A 117 17.60 -12.79 -21.04
C TYR A 117 18.67 -11.75 -21.40
N ILE A 118 19.44 -12.04 -22.45
CA ILE A 118 20.55 -11.18 -22.90
C ILE A 118 20.28 -10.52 -24.26
N GLY A 119 19.12 -10.76 -24.87
CA GLY A 119 18.76 -10.23 -26.17
C GLY A 119 18.95 -11.24 -27.31
N ASN A 120 18.70 -10.80 -28.54
CA ASN A 120 18.92 -11.63 -29.71
C ASN A 120 20.42 -11.77 -29.98
N SER A 121 20.85 -12.96 -30.40
CA SER A 121 22.23 -13.24 -30.82
C SER A 121 22.26 -13.85 -32.21
N ASN A 122 23.43 -13.83 -32.83
CA ASN A 122 23.66 -14.44 -34.15
C ASN A 122 23.69 -15.98 -34.11
N THR A 123 23.63 -16.58 -32.92
CA THR A 123 23.64 -18.03 -32.71
C THR A 123 22.29 -18.55 -32.18
N SER A 124 21.26 -17.71 -32.21
CA SER A 124 19.92 -18.00 -31.65
C SER A 124 19.91 -18.29 -30.13
N GLN A 125 21.03 -18.07 -29.43
CA GLN A 125 21.14 -18.15 -27.98
C GLN A 125 20.69 -16.83 -27.35
N ARG A 126 19.56 -16.81 -26.65
CA ARG A 126 18.95 -15.55 -26.17
C ARG A 126 19.04 -15.38 -24.66
N TYR A 127 19.41 -16.44 -23.97
CA TYR A 127 19.49 -16.48 -22.52
C TYR A 127 20.85 -16.99 -22.07
N ILE A 128 21.24 -16.59 -20.87
CA ILE A 128 22.29 -17.24 -20.11
C ILE A 128 21.63 -17.92 -18.92
N LEU A 129 21.73 -19.24 -18.84
CA LEU A 129 21.41 -19.99 -17.64
C LEU A 129 22.60 -19.92 -16.69
N VAL A 130 22.38 -19.28 -15.55
CA VAL A 130 23.38 -19.12 -14.48
C VAL A 130 23.15 -20.21 -13.46
N LEU A 131 24.14 -21.06 -13.22
CA LEU A 131 24.18 -21.98 -12.06
C LEU A 131 25.22 -21.47 -11.09
N LYS A 132 24.88 -21.44 -9.80
CA LYS A 132 25.77 -20.96 -8.75
C LYS A 132 25.71 -21.85 -7.51
N ASP A 133 26.86 -22.40 -7.14
CA ASP A 133 27.03 -23.02 -5.82
C ASP A 133 27.01 -21.94 -4.73
N ASP A 134 26.20 -22.12 -3.70
CA ASP A 134 26.07 -21.11 -2.66
C ASP A 134 27.30 -21.06 -1.73
N ALA A 135 27.89 -22.18 -1.34
CA ALA A 135 28.97 -22.15 -0.35
C ALA A 135 30.27 -21.52 -0.90
N PHE A 136 30.70 -21.94 -2.08
CA PHE A 136 31.97 -21.54 -2.71
C PHE A 136 31.80 -20.44 -3.73
N LYS A 137 30.56 -20.03 -4.03
CA LYS A 137 30.22 -18.98 -4.99
C LYS A 137 30.76 -19.29 -6.41
N TYR A 138 31.01 -20.57 -6.73
CA TYR A 138 31.37 -21.00 -8.08
C TYR A 138 30.17 -20.77 -9.01
N VAL A 139 30.42 -20.17 -10.17
CA VAL A 139 29.39 -19.82 -11.14
C VAL A 139 29.68 -20.49 -12.48
N TRP A 140 28.66 -21.14 -13.04
CA TRP A 140 28.69 -21.72 -14.38
C TRP A 140 27.65 -21.01 -15.26
N LEU A 141 28.13 -20.40 -16.34
CA LEU A 141 27.31 -19.70 -17.32
C LEU A 141 27.14 -20.55 -18.57
N ASN A 142 25.89 -20.77 -18.99
CA ASN A 142 25.57 -21.56 -20.17
C ASN A 142 24.64 -20.77 -21.09
N ALA A 143 25.05 -20.60 -22.34
CA ALA A 143 24.20 -19.97 -23.35
C ALA A 143 23.07 -20.95 -23.73
N VAL A 144 21.83 -20.50 -23.65
CA VAL A 144 20.64 -21.29 -24.01
C VAL A 144 19.70 -20.49 -24.92
N ALA A 145 19.02 -21.20 -25.85
CA ALA A 145 18.13 -20.58 -26.83
C ALA A 145 16.87 -19.99 -26.16
N ASP A 146 16.37 -20.71 -25.15
CA ASP A 146 15.15 -20.44 -24.42
C ASP A 146 15.32 -20.69 -22.92
N GLY A 147 14.63 -19.88 -22.10
CA GLY A 147 14.57 -20.06 -20.65
C GLY A 147 13.58 -21.15 -20.23
N ASP A 148 13.60 -22.29 -20.92
CA ASP A 148 12.65 -23.39 -20.72
C ASP A 148 13.21 -24.52 -19.82
N ALA A 149 12.33 -25.45 -19.48
CA ALA A 149 12.68 -26.58 -18.61
C ALA A 149 13.63 -27.57 -19.31
N LEU A 150 13.58 -27.70 -20.64
CA LEU A 150 14.41 -28.65 -21.37
C LEU A 150 15.87 -28.18 -21.40
N SER A 151 16.10 -26.92 -21.75
CA SER A 151 17.42 -26.29 -21.73
C SER A 151 18.00 -26.29 -20.31
N THR A 152 17.16 -26.04 -19.31
CA THR A 152 17.56 -26.10 -17.89
C THR A 152 17.96 -27.52 -17.47
N ARG A 153 17.21 -28.54 -17.89
CA ARG A 153 17.53 -29.95 -17.62
C ARG A 153 18.91 -30.31 -18.13
N GLU A 154 19.21 -30.00 -19.40
CA GLU A 154 20.51 -30.35 -20.00
C GLU A 154 21.67 -29.78 -19.19
N VAL A 155 21.61 -28.48 -18.87
CA VAL A 155 22.68 -27.82 -18.10
C VAL A 155 22.78 -28.36 -16.67
N LEU A 156 21.67 -28.72 -16.03
CA LEU A 156 21.70 -29.35 -14.70
C LEU A 156 22.32 -30.75 -14.75
N LEU A 157 22.05 -31.54 -15.80
CA LEU A 157 22.67 -32.85 -15.98
C LEU A 157 24.18 -32.71 -16.15
N ASP A 158 24.65 -31.70 -16.90
CA ASP A 158 26.09 -31.39 -17.04
C ASP A 158 26.72 -30.99 -15.70
N TRP A 159 26.01 -30.18 -14.88
CA TRP A 159 26.43 -29.87 -13.52
C TRP A 159 26.55 -31.13 -12.68
N PHE A 160 25.53 -32.00 -12.68
CA PHE A 160 25.54 -33.23 -11.89
C PHE A 160 26.62 -34.22 -12.33
N ALA A 161 26.88 -34.30 -13.63
CA ALA A 161 27.98 -35.11 -14.16
C ALA A 161 29.35 -34.59 -13.70
N SER A 162 29.49 -33.28 -13.52
CA SER A 162 30.76 -32.64 -13.18
C SER A 162 31.03 -32.58 -11.67
N PHE A 163 29.99 -32.33 -10.87
CA PHE A 163 30.11 -32.03 -9.44
C PHE A 163 29.31 -32.97 -8.53
N GLY A 164 28.53 -33.89 -9.12
CA GLY A 164 27.58 -34.73 -8.40
C GLY A 164 26.23 -34.05 -8.16
N ILE A 165 25.27 -34.83 -7.65
CA ILE A 165 23.91 -34.36 -7.34
C ILE A 165 23.95 -33.47 -6.09
N CYS A 166 23.25 -32.34 -6.13
CA CYS A 166 23.00 -31.49 -4.97
C CYS A 166 21.86 -32.10 -4.12
N TYR A 167 22.12 -32.47 -2.86
CA TYR A 167 21.23 -33.29 -2.04
C TYR A 167 20.39 -32.52 -0.99
N ARG A 168 20.11 -31.24 -1.22
CA ARG A 168 19.40 -30.39 -0.25
C ARG A 168 18.18 -29.72 -0.84
#